data_AF-A0A497I4R3-F1
#
_entry.id   AF-A0A497I4R3-F1
#
_cell.length_a   1.000
_cell.length_b   1.000
_cell.length_c   1.000
_cell.angle_alpha   90.00
_cell.angle_beta   90.00
_cell.angle_gamma   90.00
#
_symmetry.space_group_name_H-M   'P 1'
#
loop_
_entity.id
_entity.type
_entity.pdbx_description
1 polymer ?
#
loop_
_entity_poly.entity_id
_entity_poly.type
_entity_poly.pdbx_seq_one_letter_code
_entity_poly.pdbx_strand_id
1 'polypeptide(L)'
;MLNTNKYVIVGVDAGLNVAWAILDLSGNLLGLGSKKGLGRGIIGEVKKYGEPLIVSTDVSKPPRLVRELATSFGAKLFLPKEDMRIKEKEVLTKGFVFGNRHERDALASALRAFKEIEGLVRRVKRRGGDEEVIKKILKGEAKNIREAMRVEEERKGRVRKKRRKMSVEELLELVERLKEENERLRKERRWVVYKVSEVRPRILIEDKAKVMNKLLKDGKIPILKVEGKKDLKDVYKDVVYLKTQDEKILEELKRRKVRVLIMDEPKEIKGFVTVKRSDLNIKEEDGIEYVEFKEFERLVEKIVKEMVKEVLEDYRRIREAFI
;
A
#
# COMPACT_ATOMS: atom_id res chain seq x y z
N MET A 1 10.53 12.73 18.78
CA MET A 1 9.38 12.37 19.64
C MET A 1 8.12 12.34 18.80
N LEU A 2 7.48 11.16 18.68
CA LEU A 2 6.11 11.08 18.18
C LEU A 2 5.23 11.85 19.15
N ASN A 3 4.38 12.74 18.63
CA ASN A 3 3.49 13.56 19.43
C ASN A 3 2.51 12.64 20.17
N THR A 4 2.73 12.39 21.46
CA THR A 4 2.03 11.35 22.25
C THR A 4 0.58 11.68 22.62
N ASN A 5 0.01 12.77 22.10
CA ASN A 5 -1.32 13.27 22.47
C ASN A 5 -2.22 13.52 21.25
N LYS A 6 -2.14 12.67 20.21
CA LYS A 6 -3.12 12.71 19.11
C LYS A 6 -4.29 11.78 19.41
N TYR A 7 -5.50 12.32 19.32
CA TYR A 7 -6.72 11.54 19.44
C TYR A 7 -7.17 11.03 18.08
N VAL A 8 -7.66 9.78 18.04
CA VAL A 8 -8.04 9.13 16.78
C VAL A 8 -9.42 8.48 16.83
N ILE A 9 -9.99 8.30 15.64
CA ILE A 9 -11.18 7.49 15.38
C ILE A 9 -10.69 6.21 14.70
N VAL A 10 -11.14 5.06 15.20
CA VAL A 10 -10.75 3.75 14.66
C VAL A 10 -11.98 3.05 14.11
N GLY A 11 -11.93 2.65 12.84
CA GLY A 11 -12.90 1.71 12.25
C GLY A 11 -12.30 0.32 12.20
N VAL A 12 -13.08 -0.70 12.54
CA VAL A 12 -12.63 -2.09 12.60
C VAL A 12 -13.65 -3.00 11.90
N ASP A 13 -13.16 -3.77 10.94
CA ASP A 13 -13.84 -4.96 10.43
C ASP A 13 -13.20 -6.19 11.08
N ALA A 14 -13.98 -6.92 11.87
CA ALA A 14 -13.49 -8.03 12.67
C ALA A 14 -13.98 -9.36 12.09
N GLY A 15 -13.07 -10.05 11.41
CA GLY A 15 -13.24 -11.43 10.95
C GLY A 15 -11.94 -12.24 11.08
N LEU A 16 -11.81 -13.28 10.26
CA LEU A 16 -10.58 -14.09 10.17
C LEU A 16 -9.39 -13.23 9.68
N ASN A 17 -9.68 -12.26 8.82
CA ASN A 17 -8.86 -11.11 8.53
C ASN A 17 -9.41 -9.92 9.32
N VAL A 18 -8.57 -9.30 10.15
CA VAL A 18 -8.94 -8.07 10.85
C VAL A 18 -8.44 -6.90 10.01
N ALA A 19 -9.34 -5.99 9.65
CA ALA A 19 -8.98 -4.74 8.99
C ALA A 19 -9.28 -3.55 9.89
N TRP A 20 -8.48 -2.50 9.76
CA TRP A 20 -8.60 -1.29 10.55
C TRP A 20 -8.34 -0.04 9.70
N ALA A 21 -9.04 1.03 10.04
CA ALA A 21 -8.82 2.37 9.51
C ALA A 21 -8.68 3.34 10.68
N ILE A 22 -7.75 4.29 10.56
CA ILE A 22 -7.42 5.25 11.62
C ILE A 22 -7.51 6.65 11.04
N LEU A 23 -8.42 7.45 11.60
CA LEU A 23 -8.61 8.84 11.23
C LEU A 23 -8.19 9.77 12.37
N ASP A 24 -7.71 10.97 12.04
CA ASP A 24 -7.67 12.06 13.01
C ASP A 24 -9.08 12.65 13.24
N LEU A 25 -9.21 13.55 14.22
CA LEU A 25 -10.49 14.22 14.51
C LEU A 25 -10.92 15.23 13.43
N SER A 26 -10.12 15.45 12.39
CA SER A 26 -10.47 16.26 11.22
C SER A 26 -10.87 15.41 10.01
N GLY A 27 -10.91 14.07 10.17
CA GLY A 27 -11.32 13.14 9.12
C GLY A 27 -10.20 12.71 8.18
N ASN A 28 -8.95 13.10 8.44
CA ASN A 28 -7.82 12.69 7.60
C ASN A 28 -7.44 11.24 7.91
N LEU A 29 -7.24 10.44 6.87
CA LEU A 29 -6.77 9.06 6.99
C LEU A 29 -5.29 9.02 7.38
N LEU A 30 -5.00 8.51 8.57
CA LEU A 30 -3.65 8.37 9.11
C LEU A 30 -3.06 6.98 8.81
N GLY A 31 -3.91 5.95 8.80
CA GLY A 31 -3.49 4.57 8.58
C GLY A 31 -4.64 3.68 8.17
N LEU A 32 -4.35 2.73 7.28
CA LEU A 32 -5.27 1.72 6.78
C LEU A 32 -4.52 0.41 6.61
N GLY A 33 -5.11 -0.71 6.99
CA GLY A 33 -4.50 -2.01 6.77
C GLY A 33 -5.38 -3.17 7.19
N SER A 34 -4.92 -4.36 6.82
CA SER A 34 -5.56 -5.62 7.17
C SER A 34 -4.52 -6.71 7.44
N LYS A 35 -4.83 -7.61 8.38
CA LYS A 35 -3.95 -8.73 8.74
C LYS A 35 -4.74 -9.95 9.19
N LYS A 36 -4.40 -11.09 8.60
CA LYS A 36 -4.94 -12.40 8.99
C LYS A 36 -4.51 -12.77 10.40
N GLY A 37 -5.44 -13.21 11.24
CA GLY A 37 -5.15 -13.70 12.59
C GLY A 37 -4.61 -12.65 13.57
N LEU A 38 -4.81 -11.35 13.31
CA LEU A 38 -4.29 -10.29 14.19
C LEU A 38 -4.89 -10.32 15.61
N GLY A 39 -6.19 -10.62 15.72
CA GLY A 39 -6.90 -10.66 17.00
C GLY A 39 -6.66 -9.39 17.83
N ARG A 40 -6.27 -9.56 19.10
CA ARG A 40 -5.95 -8.47 20.03
C ARG A 40 -4.70 -7.66 19.67
N GLY A 41 -3.87 -8.14 18.73
CA GLY A 41 -2.71 -7.41 18.22
C GLY A 41 -3.04 -6.05 17.60
N ILE A 42 -4.31 -5.83 17.22
CA ILE A 42 -4.82 -4.54 16.74
C ILE A 42 -4.58 -3.39 17.71
N ILE A 43 -4.54 -3.65 19.03
CA ILE A 43 -4.22 -2.63 20.05
C ILE A 43 -2.85 -2.01 19.76
N GLY A 44 -1.87 -2.84 19.40
CA GLY A 44 -0.52 -2.38 19.07
C GLY A 44 -0.48 -1.58 17.78
N GLU A 45 -1.25 -1.97 16.76
CA GLU A 45 -1.37 -1.23 15.50
C GLU A 45 -1.98 0.15 15.72
N VAL A 46 -3.06 0.23 16.51
CA VAL A 46 -3.76 1.48 16.81
C VAL A 46 -2.89 2.43 17.63
N LYS A 47 -2.17 1.93 18.64
CA LYS A 47 -1.29 2.74 19.52
C LYS A 47 -0.18 3.48 18.77
N LYS A 48 0.20 3.03 17.57
CA LYS A 48 1.21 3.71 16.74
C LYS A 48 0.76 5.11 16.29
N TYR A 49 -0.54 5.36 16.24
CA TYR A 49 -1.12 6.58 15.66
C TYR A 49 -1.68 7.54 16.70
N GLY A 50 -2.23 7.05 17.81
CA GLY A 50 -2.80 7.90 18.86
C GLY A 50 -3.65 7.16 19.90
N GLU A 51 -4.29 7.93 20.79
CA GLU A 51 -5.29 7.43 21.74
C GLU A 51 -6.68 7.40 21.07
N PRO A 52 -7.32 6.23 20.91
CA PRO A 52 -8.67 6.15 20.37
C PRO A 52 -9.68 6.84 21.27
N LEU A 53 -10.44 7.79 20.71
CA LEU A 53 -11.63 8.32 21.37
C LEU A 53 -12.90 7.62 20.91
N ILE A 54 -12.89 7.11 19.68
CA ILE A 54 -14.01 6.39 19.10
C ILE A 54 -13.48 5.11 18.45
N VAL A 55 -14.15 4.00 18.73
CA VAL A 55 -14.00 2.75 18.00
C VAL A 55 -15.33 2.46 17.30
N SER A 56 -15.28 2.08 16.05
CA SER A 56 -16.46 1.89 15.19
C SER A 56 -16.35 0.59 14.39
N THR A 57 -17.49 0.09 13.96
CA THR A 57 -17.62 -1.06 13.06
C THR A 57 -18.82 -0.83 12.15
N ASP A 58 -18.87 -1.53 11.03
CA ASP A 58 -19.89 -1.38 9.99
C ASP A 58 -21.18 -2.17 10.27
N VAL A 59 -21.19 -2.96 11.34
CA VAL A 59 -22.34 -3.76 11.78
C VAL A 59 -23.00 -3.21 13.04
N SER A 60 -24.32 -3.35 13.11
CA SER A 60 -25.16 -2.88 14.23
C SER A 60 -24.89 -3.63 15.54
N LYS A 61 -24.55 -4.92 15.45
CA LYS A 61 -24.15 -5.75 16.59
C LYS A 61 -22.62 -5.91 16.60
N PRO A 62 -21.90 -5.27 17.54
CA PRO A 62 -20.45 -5.24 17.48
C PRO A 62 -19.83 -6.62 17.73
N PRO A 63 -18.83 -7.00 16.91
CA PRO A 63 -18.03 -8.18 17.19
C PRO A 63 -17.30 -8.05 18.54
N ARG A 64 -17.00 -9.20 19.17
CA ARG A 64 -16.32 -9.25 20.48
C ARG A 64 -15.01 -8.44 20.49
N LEU A 65 -14.20 -8.58 19.45
CA LEU A 65 -12.92 -7.86 19.33
C LEU A 65 -13.10 -6.34 19.35
N VAL A 66 -14.12 -5.82 18.67
CA VAL A 66 -14.41 -4.37 18.60
C VAL A 66 -14.83 -3.84 19.97
N ARG A 67 -15.66 -4.59 20.71
CA ARG A 67 -16.02 -4.24 22.10
C ARG A 67 -14.79 -4.21 23.01
N GLU A 68 -13.99 -5.28 22.97
CA GLU A 68 -12.77 -5.39 23.78
C GLU A 68 -11.80 -4.23 23.46
N LEU A 69 -11.66 -3.86 22.19
CA LEU A 69 -10.83 -2.74 21.77
C LEU A 69 -11.34 -1.41 22.34
N ALA A 70 -12.64 -1.12 22.20
CA ALA A 70 -13.24 0.10 22.74
C ALA A 70 -13.03 0.19 24.27
N THR A 71 -13.31 -0.89 25.00
CA THR A 71 -13.09 -0.98 26.44
C THR A 71 -11.62 -0.79 26.82
N SER A 72 -10.69 -1.40 26.08
CA SER A 72 -9.23 -1.31 26.36
C SER A 72 -8.69 0.11 26.31
N PHE A 73 -9.32 0.99 25.52
CA PHE A 73 -8.92 2.39 25.40
C PHE A 73 -9.84 3.37 26.16
N GLY A 74 -10.91 2.87 26.79
CA GLY A 74 -11.98 3.73 27.31
C GLY A 74 -12.56 4.63 26.22
N ALA A 75 -12.63 4.11 24.99
CA ALA A 75 -13.13 4.79 23.81
C ALA A 75 -14.64 4.59 23.69
N LYS A 76 -15.33 5.58 23.12
CA LYS A 76 -16.75 5.45 22.79
C LYS A 76 -16.92 4.43 21.66
N LEU A 77 -17.73 3.41 21.88
CA LEU A 77 -18.13 2.48 20.82
C LEU A 77 -19.24 3.12 19.98
N PHE A 78 -18.95 3.37 18.70
CA PHE A 78 -19.91 3.86 17.72
C PHE A 78 -20.44 2.69 16.89
N LEU A 79 -21.76 2.58 16.79
CA LEU A 79 -22.46 1.54 16.04
C LEU A 79 -23.46 2.19 15.10
N PRO A 80 -23.59 1.72 13.86
CA PRO A 80 -24.66 2.14 12.98
C PRO A 80 -26.00 1.55 13.48
N LYS A 81 -27.11 2.21 13.14
CA LYS A 81 -28.46 1.75 13.53
C LYS A 81 -28.81 0.40 12.91
N GLU A 82 -28.37 0.18 11.68
CA GLU A 82 -28.45 -1.06 10.91
C GLU A 82 -27.10 -1.33 10.27
N ASP A 83 -26.86 -2.56 9.81
CA ASP A 83 -25.61 -2.90 9.14
C ASP A 83 -25.43 -2.02 7.88
N MET A 84 -24.24 -1.45 7.72
CA MET A 84 -23.96 -0.51 6.64
C MET A 84 -24.06 -1.21 5.28
N ARG A 85 -24.86 -0.64 4.38
CA ARG A 85 -25.05 -1.17 3.03
C ARG A 85 -23.78 -0.95 2.19
N ILE A 86 -23.51 -1.84 1.24
CA ILE A 86 -22.34 -1.74 0.34
C ILE A 86 -22.31 -0.37 -0.36
N LYS A 87 -23.44 0.11 -0.88
CA LYS A 87 -23.56 1.41 -1.53
C LYS A 87 -23.21 2.58 -0.60
N GLU A 88 -23.58 2.52 0.68
CA GLU A 88 -23.22 3.54 1.68
C GLU A 88 -21.71 3.55 1.90
N LYS A 89 -21.10 2.36 2.04
CA LYS A 89 -19.66 2.20 2.21
C LYS A 89 -18.89 2.81 1.02
N GLU A 90 -19.28 2.46 -0.20
CA GLU A 90 -18.67 2.97 -1.43
C GLU A 90 -18.75 4.50 -1.56
N VAL A 91 -19.90 5.09 -1.20
CA VAL A 91 -20.08 6.54 -1.22
C VAL A 91 -19.18 7.21 -0.18
N LEU A 92 -19.09 6.67 1.03
CA LEU A 92 -18.24 7.21 2.09
C LEU A 92 -16.74 7.11 1.73
N THR A 93 -16.32 6.00 1.14
CA THR A 93 -14.92 5.73 0.80
C THR A 93 -14.51 6.30 -0.56
N LYS A 94 -15.39 7.04 -1.24
CA LYS A 94 -15.10 7.62 -2.55
C LYS A 94 -13.89 8.55 -2.45
N GLY A 95 -12.89 8.33 -3.32
CA GLY A 95 -11.65 9.11 -3.35
C GLY A 95 -10.53 8.60 -2.43
N PHE A 96 -10.77 7.50 -1.69
CA PHE A 96 -9.73 6.80 -0.93
C PHE A 96 -9.23 5.56 -1.69
N VAL A 97 -7.97 5.19 -1.46
CA VAL A 97 -7.37 3.96 -1.99
C VAL A 97 -7.28 2.93 -0.88
N PHE A 98 -7.72 1.70 -1.14
CA PHE A 98 -7.72 0.58 -0.21
C PHE A 98 -7.41 -0.72 -0.95
N GLY A 99 -6.80 -1.69 -0.27
CA GLY A 99 -6.32 -2.93 -0.89
C GLY A 99 -7.37 -4.03 -1.03
N ASN A 100 -8.42 -4.01 -0.20
CA ASN A 100 -9.47 -5.03 -0.23
C ASN A 100 -10.79 -4.54 0.40
N ARG A 101 -11.84 -5.38 0.27
CA ARG A 101 -13.18 -5.07 0.81
C ARG A 101 -13.21 -4.86 2.32
N HIS A 102 -12.36 -5.55 3.09
CA HIS A 102 -12.34 -5.43 4.55
C HIS A 102 -11.77 -4.06 4.97
N GLU A 103 -10.72 -3.60 4.29
CA GLU A 103 -10.17 -2.25 4.47
C GLU A 103 -11.19 -1.17 4.10
N ARG A 104 -11.94 -1.35 3.01
CA ARG A 104 -13.05 -0.46 2.65
C ARG A 104 -14.10 -0.40 3.76
N ASP A 105 -14.52 -1.53 4.27
CA ASP A 105 -15.59 -1.62 5.27
C ASP A 105 -15.14 -1.01 6.61
N ALA A 106 -13.89 -1.26 7.03
CA ALA A 106 -13.27 -0.59 8.17
C ALA A 106 -13.20 0.94 7.97
N LEU A 107 -12.74 1.41 6.81
CA LEU A 107 -12.66 2.83 6.48
C LEU A 107 -14.04 3.50 6.47
N ALA A 108 -15.03 2.85 5.87
CA ALA A 108 -16.40 3.35 5.82
C ALA A 108 -16.97 3.54 7.23
N SER A 109 -16.76 2.57 8.14
CA SER A 109 -17.20 2.70 9.54
C SER A 109 -16.54 3.88 10.26
N ALA A 110 -15.23 4.09 10.07
CA ALA A 110 -14.50 5.22 10.66
C ALA A 110 -15.01 6.57 10.13
N LEU A 111 -15.21 6.68 8.81
CA LEU A 111 -15.73 7.89 8.18
C LEU A 111 -17.18 8.18 8.60
N ARG A 112 -17.98 7.13 8.80
CA ARG A 112 -19.34 7.27 9.33
C ARG A 112 -19.32 7.83 10.75
N ALA A 113 -18.45 7.30 11.61
CA ALA A 113 -18.25 7.79 12.96
C ALA A 113 -17.73 9.24 12.99
N PHE A 114 -16.82 9.59 12.08
CA PHE A 114 -16.35 10.97 11.91
C PHE A 114 -17.49 11.94 11.60
N LYS A 115 -18.38 11.60 10.66
CA LYS A 115 -19.53 12.45 10.31
C LYS A 115 -20.44 12.76 11.51
N GLU A 116 -20.56 11.83 12.46
CA GLU A 116 -21.35 12.05 13.69
C GLU A 116 -20.72 13.13 14.58
N ILE A 117 -19.39 13.17 14.65
CA ILE A 117 -18.67 14.13 15.52
C ILE A 117 -18.23 15.40 14.80
N GLU A 118 -18.25 15.46 13.48
CA GLU A 118 -17.77 16.59 12.68
C GLU A 118 -18.38 17.92 13.17
N GLY A 119 -19.69 17.92 13.44
CA GLY A 119 -20.38 19.08 13.99
C GLY A 119 -19.88 19.51 15.37
N LEU A 120 -19.54 18.55 16.24
CA LEU A 120 -18.94 18.82 17.55
C LEU A 120 -17.54 19.41 17.39
N VAL A 121 -16.68 18.77 16.60
CA VAL A 121 -15.30 19.21 16.33
C VAL A 121 -15.32 20.66 15.83
N ARG A 122 -16.20 20.97 14.88
CA ARG A 122 -16.34 22.31 14.30
C ARG A 122 -16.78 23.35 15.33
N ARG A 123 -17.74 23.02 16.19
CA ARG A 123 -18.21 23.93 17.26
C ARG A 123 -17.13 24.17 18.33
N VAL A 124 -16.35 23.15 18.68
CA VAL A 124 -15.22 23.29 19.61
C VAL A 124 -14.15 24.20 19.01
N LYS A 125 -13.73 23.94 17.77
CA LYS A 125 -12.73 24.77 17.06
C LYS A 125 -13.16 26.24 16.97
N ARG A 126 -14.42 26.52 16.61
CA ARG A 126 -14.96 27.90 16.55
C ARG A 126 -14.91 28.64 17.88
N ARG A 127 -14.95 27.92 19.01
CA ARG A 127 -14.86 28.49 20.35
C ARG A 127 -13.43 28.55 20.88
N GLY A 128 -12.42 28.20 20.06
CA GLY A 128 -11.03 28.16 20.46
C GLY A 128 -10.65 26.96 21.34
N GLY A 129 -11.50 25.95 21.43
CA GLY A 129 -11.19 24.71 22.14
C GLY A 129 -10.30 23.78 21.31
N ASP A 130 -9.57 22.91 22.00
CA ASP A 130 -8.69 21.90 21.40
C ASP A 130 -9.29 20.48 21.48
N GLU A 131 -8.50 19.47 21.10
CA GLU A 131 -8.96 18.09 21.09
C GLU A 131 -9.24 17.52 22.50
N GLU A 132 -8.67 18.11 23.55
CA GLU A 132 -8.92 17.68 24.93
C GLU A 132 -10.36 18.02 25.34
N VAL A 133 -10.89 19.15 24.88
CA VAL A 133 -12.31 19.52 25.04
C VAL A 133 -13.20 18.49 24.35
N ILE A 134 -12.81 18.00 23.17
CA ILE A 134 -13.56 16.96 22.44
C ILE A 134 -13.55 15.64 23.22
N LYS A 135 -12.38 15.21 23.72
CA LYS A 135 -12.24 14.02 24.58
C LYS A 135 -13.17 14.10 25.78
N LYS A 136 -13.18 15.21 26.50
CA LYS A 136 -14.01 15.40 27.71
C LYS A 136 -15.49 15.19 27.43
N ILE A 137 -15.97 15.72 26.32
CA ILE A 137 -17.36 15.56 25.91
C ILE A 137 -17.66 14.11 25.50
N LEU A 138 -16.79 13.50 24.69
CA LEU A 138 -17.00 12.14 24.20
C LEU A 138 -16.90 11.07 25.30
N LYS A 139 -16.04 11.29 26.30
CA LYS A 139 -15.90 10.42 27.48
C LYS A 139 -16.94 10.71 28.58
N GLY A 140 -17.80 11.72 28.40
CA GLY A 140 -18.83 12.09 29.38
C GLY A 140 -18.29 12.80 30.62
N GLU A 141 -17.05 13.29 30.59
CA GLU A 141 -16.44 14.09 31.66
C GLU A 141 -17.02 15.51 31.73
N ALA A 142 -17.72 15.95 30.69
CA ALA A 142 -18.39 17.24 30.64
C ALA A 142 -19.69 17.15 29.82
N LYS A 143 -20.75 17.84 30.27
CA LYS A 143 -22.07 17.80 29.64
C LYS A 143 -22.14 18.66 28.38
N ASN A 144 -21.32 19.70 28.29
CA ASN A 144 -21.32 20.62 27.17
C ASN A 144 -19.93 21.25 26.93
N ILE A 145 -19.78 21.91 25.79
CA ILE A 145 -18.50 22.53 25.38
C ILE A 145 -18.03 23.60 26.37
N ARG A 146 -18.93 24.40 26.98
CA ARG A 146 -18.53 25.46 27.92
C ARG A 146 -17.91 24.86 29.18
N GLU A 147 -18.57 23.85 29.75
CA GLU A 147 -18.05 23.12 30.90
C GLU A 147 -16.71 22.45 30.59
N ALA A 148 -16.62 21.76 29.44
CA ALA A 148 -15.39 21.10 29.01
C ALA A 148 -14.22 22.08 28.85
N MET A 149 -14.47 23.27 28.30
CA MET A 149 -13.45 24.33 28.16
C MET A 149 -13.00 24.86 29.52
N ARG A 150 -13.93 25.13 30.44
CA ARG A 150 -13.59 25.61 31.79
C ARG A 150 -12.72 24.62 32.55
N VAL A 151 -13.11 23.34 32.55
CA VAL A 151 -12.34 22.27 33.22
C VAL A 151 -10.94 22.17 32.63
N GLU A 152 -10.81 22.28 31.31
CA GLU A 152 -9.52 22.21 30.65
C GLU A 152 -8.65 23.45 30.92
N GLU A 153 -9.25 24.63 31.00
CA GLU A 153 -8.55 25.86 31.36
C GLU A 153 -8.05 25.83 32.81
N GLU A 154 -8.88 25.37 33.75
CA GLU A 154 -8.48 25.16 35.15
C GLU A 154 -7.33 24.15 35.27
N ARG A 155 -7.39 23.04 34.51
CA ARG A 155 -6.30 22.05 34.44
C ARG A 155 -5.02 22.67 33.90
N LYS A 156 -5.09 23.39 32.77
CA LYS A 156 -3.94 24.09 32.19
C LYS A 156 -3.34 25.11 33.17
N GLY A 157 -4.18 25.83 33.90
CA GLY A 157 -3.77 26.74 34.97
C GLY A 157 -3.01 26.03 36.10
N ARG A 158 -3.51 24.88 36.58
CA ARG A 158 -2.83 24.06 37.61
C ARG A 158 -1.50 23.50 37.13
N VAL A 159 -1.43 23.03 35.88
CA VAL A 159 -0.17 22.53 35.28
C VAL A 159 0.85 23.66 35.12
N ARG A 160 0.41 24.85 34.68
CA ARG A 160 1.28 26.05 34.62
C ARG A 160 1.82 26.43 36.00
N LYS A 161 1.01 26.32 37.06
CA LYS A 161 1.45 26.58 38.45
C LYS A 161 2.40 25.51 39.00
N LYS A 162 2.25 24.24 38.60
CA LYS A 162 3.11 23.12 39.04
C LYS A 162 4.41 22.97 38.26
N ARG A 163 4.54 23.55 37.07
CA ARG A 163 5.81 23.54 36.33
C ARG A 163 6.84 24.34 37.14
N ARG A 164 7.84 23.64 37.69
CA ARG A 164 9.08 24.26 38.19
C ARG A 164 9.56 25.19 37.07
N LYS A 165 9.70 26.49 37.35
CA LYS A 165 10.35 27.39 36.40
C LYS A 165 11.78 26.87 36.29
N MET A 166 12.11 26.19 35.20
CA MET A 166 13.50 25.90 34.89
C MET A 166 14.22 27.22 34.76
N SER A 167 15.44 27.30 35.30
CA SER A 167 16.28 28.45 35.06
C SER A 167 16.60 28.54 33.56
N VAL A 168 17.03 29.72 33.12
CA VAL A 168 17.42 29.92 31.71
C VAL A 168 18.59 28.98 31.36
N GLU A 169 19.48 28.72 32.31
CA GLU A 169 20.61 27.82 32.22
C GLU A 169 20.17 26.36 32.04
N GLU A 170 19.22 25.87 32.85
CA GLU A 170 18.67 24.51 32.70
C GLU A 170 17.99 24.32 31.33
N LEU A 171 17.35 25.38 30.80
CA LEU A 171 16.74 25.37 29.46
C LEU A 171 17.79 25.31 28.35
N LEU A 172 18.90 26.05 28.50
CA LEU A 172 19.99 26.04 27.53
C LEU A 172 20.66 24.67 27.46
N GLU A 173 20.96 24.04 28.60
CA GLU A 173 21.51 22.67 28.65
C GLU A 173 20.56 21.64 28.00
N LEU A 174 19.25 21.78 28.24
CA LEU A 174 18.27 20.89 27.64
C LEU A 174 18.20 21.07 26.12
N VAL A 175 18.26 22.31 25.63
CA VAL A 175 18.28 22.62 24.19
C VAL A 175 19.51 22.01 23.52
N GLU A 176 20.67 22.10 24.16
CA GLU A 176 21.92 21.55 23.64
C GLU A 176 21.86 20.02 23.55
N ARG A 177 21.45 19.36 24.65
CA ARG A 177 21.24 17.90 24.68
C ARG A 177 20.24 17.43 23.62
N LEU A 178 19.13 18.16 23.44
CA LEU A 178 18.11 17.83 22.44
C LEU A 178 18.60 18.06 21.00
N LYS A 179 19.52 19.00 20.78
CA LYS A 179 20.16 19.21 19.48
C LYS A 179 21.08 18.03 19.15
N GLU A 180 21.93 17.62 20.09
CA GLU A 180 22.82 16.47 19.93
C GLU A 180 22.03 15.19 19.66
N GLU A 181 20.98 14.93 20.44
CA GLU A 181 20.13 13.77 20.25
C GLU A 181 19.39 13.80 18.91
N ASN A 182 18.92 14.98 18.47
CA ASN A 182 18.35 15.13 17.13
C ASN A 182 19.36 14.80 16.03
N GLU A 183 20.60 15.25 16.18
CA GLU A 183 21.63 14.99 15.18
C GLU A 183 21.97 13.50 15.11
N ARG A 184 22.07 12.84 16.27
CA ARG A 184 22.26 11.39 16.37
C ARG A 184 21.12 10.62 15.71
N LEU A 185 19.87 10.95 16.06
CA LEU A 185 18.68 10.33 15.48
C LEU A 185 18.59 10.57 13.96
N ARG A 186 19.01 11.75 13.47
CA ARG A 186 19.09 12.03 12.03
C ARG A 186 20.13 11.15 11.33
N LYS A 187 21.29 10.90 11.96
CA LYS A 187 22.32 9.98 11.43
C LYS A 187 21.82 8.54 11.40
N GLU A 188 21.24 8.05 12.51
CA GLU A 188 20.64 6.71 12.58
C GLU A 188 19.54 6.53 11.52
N ARG A 189 18.65 7.51 11.37
CA ARG A 189 17.58 7.46 10.35
C ARG A 189 18.14 7.37 8.93
N ARG A 190 19.18 8.15 8.61
CA ARG A 190 19.84 8.08 7.30
C ARG A 190 20.44 6.69 7.06
N TRP A 191 21.09 6.11 8.06
CA TRP A 191 21.68 4.78 7.96
C TRP A 191 20.63 3.68 7.77
N VAL A 192 19.53 3.74 8.52
CA VAL A 192 18.40 2.79 8.35
C VAL A 192 17.77 2.94 6.96
N VAL A 193 17.52 4.17 6.50
CA VAL A 193 16.99 4.41 5.15
C VAL A 193 17.93 3.87 4.07
N TYR A 194 19.25 4.08 4.23
CA TYR A 194 20.26 3.52 3.34
C TYR A 194 20.20 1.99 3.31
N LYS A 195 20.22 1.33 4.48
CA LYS A 195 20.14 -0.14 4.56
C LYS A 195 18.85 -0.70 3.99
N VAL A 196 17.71 -0.05 4.23
CA VAL A 196 16.42 -0.44 3.66
C VAL A 196 16.42 -0.30 2.14
N SER A 197 17.07 0.73 1.59
CA SER A 197 17.21 0.91 0.14
C SER A 197 18.07 -0.16 -0.54
N GLU A 198 19.02 -0.77 0.18
CA GLU A 198 19.84 -1.86 -0.34
C GLU A 198 19.17 -3.24 -0.21
N VAL A 199 18.47 -3.49 0.90
CA VAL A 199 17.93 -4.82 1.23
C VAL A 199 16.60 -5.10 0.54
N ARG A 200 15.71 -4.09 0.41
CA ARG A 200 14.40 -4.28 -0.23
C ARG A 200 14.49 -4.75 -1.69
N PRO A 201 15.37 -4.20 -2.54
CA PRO A 201 15.52 -4.69 -3.91
C PRO A 201 15.96 -6.15 -3.96
N ARG A 202 16.87 -6.58 -3.07
CA ARG A 202 17.37 -7.97 -3.05
C ARG A 202 16.27 -8.97 -2.69
N ILE A 203 15.46 -8.67 -1.67
CA ILE A 203 14.34 -9.52 -1.27
C ILE A 203 13.31 -9.63 -2.40
N LEU A 204 12.98 -8.52 -3.06
CA LEU A 204 12.02 -8.50 -4.17
C LEU A 204 12.52 -9.33 -5.37
N ILE A 205 13.83 -9.31 -5.65
CA ILE A 205 14.45 -10.11 -6.71
C ILE A 205 14.43 -11.59 -6.34
N GLU A 206 14.80 -11.95 -5.11
CA GLU A 206 14.78 -13.35 -4.64
C GLU A 206 13.38 -13.96 -4.65
N ASP A 207 12.36 -13.21 -4.25
CA ASP A 207 10.98 -13.68 -4.26
C ASP A 207 10.45 -13.85 -5.69
N LYS A 208 10.75 -12.92 -6.60
CA LYS A 208 10.40 -13.08 -8.02
C LYS A 208 11.10 -14.27 -8.67
N ALA A 209 12.39 -14.49 -8.40
CA ALA A 209 13.13 -15.61 -8.95
C ALA A 209 12.56 -16.98 -8.49
N LYS A 210 12.08 -17.08 -7.25
CA LYS A 210 11.41 -18.29 -6.74
C LYS A 210 10.11 -18.56 -7.49
N VAL A 211 9.28 -17.54 -7.69
CA VAL A 211 8.02 -17.64 -8.44
C VAL A 211 8.30 -18.05 -9.89
N MET A 212 9.25 -17.41 -10.57
CA MET A 212 9.62 -17.75 -11.95
C MET A 212 10.08 -19.21 -12.10
N ASN A 213 10.89 -19.70 -11.17
CA ASN A 213 11.36 -21.09 -11.18
C ASN A 213 10.22 -22.08 -10.96
N LYS A 214 9.23 -21.73 -10.14
CA LYS A 214 8.01 -22.54 -9.94
C LYS A 214 7.19 -22.60 -11.23
N LEU A 215 6.92 -21.45 -11.86
CA LEU A 215 6.19 -21.39 -13.13
C LEU A 215 6.82 -22.28 -14.20
N LEU A 216 8.15 -22.20 -14.35
CA LEU A 216 8.88 -23.03 -15.31
C LEU A 216 8.75 -24.54 -15.05
N LYS A 217 8.74 -24.96 -13.77
CA LYS A 217 8.51 -26.37 -13.39
C LYS A 217 7.10 -26.84 -13.74
N ASP A 218 6.14 -25.93 -13.70
CA ASP A 218 4.74 -26.19 -14.02
C ASP A 218 4.45 -26.12 -15.54
N GLY A 219 5.48 -25.96 -16.38
CA GLY A 219 5.31 -25.83 -17.83
C GLY A 219 4.78 -24.46 -18.27
N LYS A 220 4.93 -23.44 -17.43
CA LYS A 220 4.55 -22.05 -17.71
C LYS A 220 5.79 -21.25 -18.05
N ILE A 221 5.76 -20.50 -19.15
CA ILE A 221 6.85 -19.64 -19.58
C ILE A 221 6.58 -18.23 -19.03
N PRO A 222 7.38 -17.73 -18.08
CA PRO A 222 7.24 -16.36 -17.60
C PRO A 222 7.61 -15.37 -18.70
N ILE A 223 6.81 -14.31 -18.84
CA ILE A 223 7.04 -13.20 -19.75
C ILE A 223 7.73 -12.08 -18.98
N LEU A 224 9.00 -11.84 -19.33
CA LEU A 224 9.75 -10.73 -18.76
C LEU A 224 9.54 -9.48 -19.59
N LYS A 225 9.07 -8.42 -18.93
CA LYS A 225 8.89 -7.12 -19.55
C LYS A 225 10.20 -6.33 -19.49
N VAL A 226 10.74 -5.97 -20.65
CA VAL A 226 11.95 -5.16 -20.78
C VAL A 226 11.60 -3.78 -21.35
N GLU A 227 11.77 -2.76 -20.51
CA GLU A 227 11.56 -1.35 -20.86
C GLU A 227 12.90 -0.58 -20.91
N GLY A 228 13.94 -1.08 -20.24
CA GLY A 228 15.29 -0.52 -20.31
C GLY A 228 16.39 -1.42 -19.74
N LYS A 229 17.64 -0.93 -19.76
CA LYS A 229 18.84 -1.71 -19.38
C LYS A 229 18.82 -2.32 -17.98
N LYS A 230 18.09 -1.71 -17.04
CA LYS A 230 17.96 -2.20 -15.66
C LYS A 230 17.25 -3.57 -15.60
N ASP A 231 16.37 -3.85 -16.56
CA ASP A 231 15.51 -5.05 -16.59
C ASP A 231 16.27 -6.27 -17.15
N LEU A 232 17.42 -6.04 -17.81
CA LEU A 232 18.24 -7.10 -18.40
C LEU A 232 18.89 -8.02 -17.36
N LYS A 233 19.00 -7.57 -16.11
CA LYS A 233 19.55 -8.38 -15.02
C LYS A 233 18.68 -9.60 -14.72
N ASP A 234 17.38 -9.48 -14.97
CA ASP A 234 16.37 -10.50 -14.66
C ASP A 234 16.08 -11.43 -15.86
N VAL A 235 16.70 -11.16 -17.02
CA VAL A 235 16.56 -11.97 -18.24
C VAL A 235 17.49 -13.18 -18.13
N TYR A 236 16.91 -14.31 -17.75
CA TYR A 236 17.59 -15.59 -17.58
C TYR A 236 17.26 -16.62 -18.68
N LYS A 237 16.29 -16.38 -19.57
CA LYS A 237 15.81 -17.35 -20.58
C LYS A 237 15.23 -16.71 -21.86
N ASP A 238 14.80 -17.58 -22.79
CA ASP A 238 14.64 -17.38 -24.24
C ASP A 238 13.53 -16.44 -24.73
N VAL A 239 12.59 -16.02 -23.87
CA VAL A 239 11.38 -15.26 -24.24
C VAL A 239 11.27 -13.97 -23.45
N VAL A 240 11.13 -12.85 -24.17
CA VAL A 240 11.03 -11.50 -23.58
C VAL A 240 9.93 -10.71 -24.26
N TYR A 241 9.13 -9.97 -23.49
CA TYR A 241 8.26 -8.94 -24.02
C TYR A 241 9.00 -7.61 -24.07
N LEU A 242 9.22 -7.12 -25.29
CA LEU A 242 10.05 -5.97 -25.55
C LEU A 242 9.19 -4.74 -25.87
N LYS A 243 9.29 -3.70 -25.04
CA LYS A 243 8.60 -2.41 -25.22
C LYS A 243 9.49 -1.30 -25.79
N THR A 244 10.75 -1.62 -26.06
CA THR A 244 11.76 -0.66 -26.51
C THR A 244 12.32 -1.04 -27.87
N GLN A 245 12.76 -0.04 -28.63
CA GLN A 245 13.41 -0.21 -29.94
C GLN A 245 14.93 0.07 -29.85
N ASP A 246 15.49 0.11 -28.64
CA ASP A 246 16.92 0.36 -28.44
C ASP A 246 17.77 -0.81 -28.98
N GLU A 247 18.55 -0.55 -30.03
CA GLU A 247 19.44 -1.53 -30.65
C GLU A 247 20.47 -2.12 -29.68
N LYS A 248 20.93 -1.36 -28.68
CA LYS A 248 21.89 -1.85 -27.68
C LYS A 248 21.25 -2.93 -26.80
N ILE A 249 19.95 -2.81 -26.52
CA ILE A 249 19.20 -3.82 -25.77
C ILE A 249 19.02 -5.08 -26.62
N LEU A 250 18.73 -4.95 -27.92
CA LEU A 250 18.62 -6.09 -28.82
C LEU A 250 19.92 -6.89 -28.90
N GLU A 251 21.08 -6.24 -29.02
CA GLU A 251 22.38 -6.92 -29.01
C GLU A 251 22.69 -7.60 -27.68
N GLU A 252 22.33 -6.99 -26.54
CA GLU A 252 22.47 -7.62 -25.22
C GLU A 252 21.55 -8.86 -25.07
N LEU A 253 20.34 -8.81 -25.63
CA LEU A 253 19.41 -9.95 -25.65
C LEU A 253 19.93 -11.11 -26.52
N LYS A 254 20.53 -10.82 -27.68
CA LYS A 254 21.21 -11.84 -28.52
C LYS A 254 22.35 -12.52 -27.76
N ARG A 255 23.20 -11.75 -27.07
CA ARG A 255 24.30 -12.28 -26.25
C ARG A 255 23.80 -13.19 -25.12
N ARG A 256 22.61 -12.92 -24.60
CA ARG A 256 21.92 -13.73 -23.59
C ARG A 256 21.13 -14.91 -24.18
N LYS A 257 21.26 -15.17 -25.49
CA LYS A 257 20.61 -16.26 -26.23
C LYS A 257 19.08 -16.20 -26.25
N VAL A 258 18.50 -15.01 -26.03
CA VAL A 258 17.06 -14.81 -26.23
C VAL A 258 16.73 -15.02 -27.71
N ARG A 259 15.70 -15.82 -28.00
CA ARG A 259 15.32 -16.18 -29.38
C ARG A 259 13.94 -15.69 -29.77
N VAL A 260 13.05 -15.48 -28.81
CA VAL A 260 11.68 -15.04 -29.08
C VAL A 260 11.43 -13.69 -28.44
N LEU A 261 10.97 -12.72 -29.23
CA LEU A 261 10.54 -11.40 -28.77
C LEU A 261 9.03 -11.27 -28.92
N ILE A 262 8.34 -11.01 -27.82
CA ILE A 262 6.93 -10.64 -27.83
C ILE A 262 6.88 -9.12 -28.02
N MET A 263 6.02 -8.65 -28.92
CA MET A 263 5.85 -7.23 -29.24
C MET A 263 4.38 -6.91 -29.48
N ASP A 264 3.96 -5.67 -29.26
CA ASP A 264 2.58 -5.24 -29.58
C ASP A 264 2.37 -5.21 -31.11
N GLU A 265 3.40 -4.78 -31.83
CA GLU A 265 3.47 -4.77 -33.30
C GLU A 265 4.75 -5.50 -33.74
N PRO A 266 4.65 -6.73 -34.27
CA PRO A 266 5.80 -7.49 -34.74
C PRO A 266 6.51 -6.80 -35.90
N LYS A 267 7.84 -6.84 -35.88
CA LYS A 267 8.70 -6.41 -36.98
C LYS A 267 9.72 -7.51 -37.24
N GLU A 268 10.28 -7.56 -38.44
CA GLU A 268 11.42 -8.42 -38.71
C GLU A 268 12.64 -7.90 -37.97
N ILE A 269 13.16 -8.70 -37.04
CA ILE A 269 14.37 -8.38 -36.29
C ILE A 269 15.35 -9.53 -36.46
N LYS A 270 16.46 -9.26 -37.15
CA LYS A 270 17.48 -10.26 -37.45
C LYS A 270 17.94 -10.99 -36.19
N GLY A 271 17.76 -12.30 -36.18
CA GLY A 271 18.19 -13.18 -35.07
C GLY A 271 17.10 -13.47 -34.02
N PHE A 272 15.88 -12.95 -34.20
CA PHE A 272 14.76 -13.22 -33.31
C PHE A 272 13.52 -13.70 -34.09
N VAL A 273 12.75 -14.58 -33.47
CA VAL A 273 11.35 -14.83 -33.84
C VAL A 273 10.51 -13.78 -33.12
N THR A 274 9.75 -12.99 -33.87
CA THR A 274 8.85 -11.98 -33.28
C THR A 274 7.42 -12.51 -33.20
N VAL A 275 6.79 -12.33 -32.05
CA VAL A 275 5.44 -12.83 -31.76
C VAL A 275 4.57 -11.65 -31.34
N LYS A 276 3.36 -11.57 -31.90
CA LYS A 276 2.42 -10.53 -31.50
C LYS A 276 1.84 -10.86 -30.13
N ARG A 277 1.83 -9.87 -29.23
CA ARG A 277 1.32 -10.03 -27.87
C ARG A 277 -0.16 -10.45 -27.83
N SER A 278 -0.99 -9.97 -28.76
CA SER A 278 -2.41 -10.33 -28.85
C SER A 278 -2.67 -11.79 -29.17
N ASP A 279 -1.69 -12.48 -29.75
CA ASP A 279 -1.83 -13.87 -30.19
C ASP A 279 -1.51 -14.86 -29.05
N LEU A 280 -1.12 -14.33 -27.89
CA LEU A 280 -0.78 -15.08 -26.70
C LEU A 280 -1.90 -15.01 -25.67
N ASN A 281 -2.23 -16.17 -25.09
CA ASN A 281 -3.11 -16.26 -23.94
C ASN A 281 -2.31 -16.00 -22.64
N ILE A 282 -2.06 -14.71 -22.36
CA ILE A 282 -1.26 -14.29 -21.21
C ILE A 282 -2.09 -14.40 -19.93
N LYS A 283 -1.55 -15.09 -18.95
CA LYS A 283 -2.10 -15.23 -17.59
C LYS A 283 -1.14 -14.60 -16.58
N GLU A 284 -1.60 -14.38 -15.35
CA GLU A 284 -0.79 -13.83 -14.27
C GLU A 284 -0.85 -14.72 -13.02
N GLU A 285 0.29 -15.00 -12.40
CA GLU A 285 0.39 -15.66 -11.09
C GLU A 285 1.45 -14.93 -10.25
N ASP A 286 1.08 -14.54 -9.02
CA ASP A 286 1.93 -13.82 -8.08
C ASP A 286 2.63 -12.57 -8.68
N GLY A 287 1.94 -11.83 -9.56
CA GLY A 287 2.44 -10.60 -10.18
C GLY A 287 3.41 -10.82 -11.35
N ILE A 288 3.49 -12.05 -11.88
CA ILE A 288 4.32 -12.40 -13.04
C ILE A 288 3.41 -12.91 -14.16
N GLU A 289 3.51 -12.27 -15.33
CA GLU A 289 2.83 -12.71 -16.55
C GLU A 289 3.47 -13.99 -17.07
N TYR A 290 2.67 -14.93 -17.59
CA TYR A 290 3.15 -16.16 -18.20
C TYR A 290 2.23 -16.66 -19.32
N VAL A 291 2.76 -17.60 -20.11
CA VAL A 291 2.00 -18.37 -21.12
C VAL A 291 2.24 -19.87 -20.92
N GLU A 292 1.27 -20.69 -21.30
CA GLU A 292 1.43 -22.15 -21.26
C GLU A 292 2.43 -22.59 -22.33
N PHE A 293 3.43 -23.40 -21.96
CA PHE A 293 4.50 -23.83 -22.86
C PHE A 293 3.95 -24.48 -24.14
N LYS A 294 2.96 -25.36 -24.02
CA LYS A 294 2.36 -26.07 -25.16
C LYS A 294 1.65 -25.14 -26.15
N GLU A 295 1.02 -24.08 -25.65
CA GLU A 295 0.34 -23.10 -26.50
C GLU A 295 1.37 -22.23 -27.22
N PHE A 296 2.39 -21.79 -26.49
CA PHE A 296 3.49 -20.99 -27.01
C PHE A 296 4.31 -21.72 -28.08
N GLU A 297 4.67 -22.98 -27.82
CA GLU A 297 5.44 -23.82 -28.74
C GLU A 297 4.74 -23.97 -30.10
N ARG A 298 3.44 -24.30 -30.10
CA ARG A 298 2.63 -24.42 -31.32
C ARG A 298 2.59 -23.12 -32.13
N LEU A 299 2.47 -21.99 -31.45
CA LEU A 299 2.44 -20.67 -32.09
C LEU A 299 3.80 -20.37 -32.75
N VAL A 300 4.90 -20.56 -32.02
CA VAL A 300 6.25 -20.32 -32.55
C VAL A 300 6.55 -21.25 -33.72
N GLU A 301 6.20 -22.53 -33.65
CA GLU A 301 6.37 -23.46 -34.78
C GLU A 301 5.64 -23.00 -36.04
N LYS A 302 4.40 -22.50 -35.89
CA LYS A 302 3.61 -21.98 -37.01
C LYS A 302 4.31 -20.80 -37.67
N ILE A 303 4.76 -19.83 -36.87
CA ILE A 303 5.45 -18.63 -37.36
C ILE A 303 6.74 -19.01 -38.10
N VAL A 304 7.56 -19.90 -37.52
CA VAL A 304 8.82 -20.33 -38.16
C VAL A 304 8.55 -21.05 -39.49
N LYS A 305 7.51 -21.90 -39.56
CA LYS A 305 7.12 -22.58 -40.81
C LYS A 305 6.67 -21.58 -41.89
N GLU A 306 5.95 -20.53 -41.52
CA GLU A 306 5.53 -19.46 -42.43
C GLU A 306 6.74 -18.67 -42.94
N MET A 307 7.64 -18.25 -42.05
CA MET A 307 8.88 -17.55 -42.42
C MET A 307 9.74 -18.35 -43.41
N VAL A 308 9.91 -19.66 -43.18
CA VAL A 308 10.69 -20.52 -44.09
C VAL A 308 10.03 -20.62 -45.47
N LYS A 309 8.69 -20.67 -45.53
CA LYS A 309 7.97 -20.69 -46.82
C LYS A 309 8.17 -19.41 -47.61
N GLU A 310 8.05 -18.24 -46.96
CA GLU A 310 8.25 -16.94 -47.59
C GLU A 310 9.67 -16.82 -48.20
N VAL A 311 10.70 -17.20 -47.45
CA VAL A 311 12.08 -17.19 -47.94
C VAL A 311 12.28 -18.09 -49.17
N LEU A 312 11.63 -19.26 -49.20
CA LEU A 312 11.70 -20.18 -50.34
C LEU A 312 10.95 -19.65 -51.56
N GLU A 313 9.81 -18.95 -51.37
CA GLU A 313 9.06 -18.31 -52.44
C GLU A 313 9.84 -17.16 -53.06
N ASP A 314 10.47 -16.30 -52.25
CA ASP A 314 11.32 -15.23 -52.74
C ASP A 314 12.52 -15.75 -53.53
N TYR A 315 13.16 -16.83 -53.05
CA TYR A 315 14.25 -17.48 -53.79
C TYR A 315 13.80 -18.02 -55.16
N ARG A 316 12.60 -18.62 -55.24
CA ARG A 316 12.02 -19.10 -56.50
C ARG A 316 11.74 -17.96 -57.47
N ARG A 317 11.15 -16.85 -56.99
CA ARG A 317 10.89 -15.65 -57.81
C ARG A 317 12.18 -15.06 -58.37
N ILE A 318 13.22 -14.96 -57.54
CA ILE A 318 14.53 -14.47 -57.99
C ILE A 318 15.05 -15.39 -59.10
N ARG A 319 15.02 -16.71 -58.90
CA ARG A 319 15.49 -17.67 -59.91
C ARG A 319 14.71 -17.58 -61.23
N GLU A 320 13.39 -17.42 -61.17
CA GLU A 320 12.53 -17.26 -62.35
C GLU A 320 12.78 -15.94 -63.10
N ALA A 321 13.20 -14.87 -62.40
CA ALA A 321 13.57 -13.60 -63.03
C ALA A 321 14.94 -13.63 -63.77
N PHE A 322 15.75 -14.68 -63.56
CA PHE A 322 17.06 -14.89 -64.19
C PHE A 322 17.07 -16.01 -65.25
N ILE A 323 15.90 -16.60 -65.56
CA ILE A 323 15.69 -17.58 -66.63
C ILE A 323 14.92 -16.90 -67.76
#